data_AF-A0A7S1JWF9-F1
#
_entry.id   AF-A0A7S1JWF9-F1
#
_cell.length_a   1.000
_cell.length_b   1.000
_cell.length_c   1.000
_cell.angle_alpha   90.00
_cell.angle_beta   90.00
_cell.angle_gamma   90.00
#
_symmetry.space_group_name_H-M   'P 1'
#
loop_
_entity.id
_entity.type
_entity.pdbx_description
1 polymer ?
#
loop_
_entity_poly.entity_id
_entity_poly.type
_entity_poly.pdbx_seq_one_letter_code
_entity_poly.pdbx_strand_id
1 'polypeptide(L)'
;IYYGSEFGIVGKKAEGSSDVDGPLRPAFSLPAAKKGLSTTAYPSLAHLIKKLSAIREAFPALKRGDYCEVVLRNEYYALGRKLGDQVVVVVVNVDDKDATVTIPQHVFGASSRRVMDVLNNSEVFEAAGHGHGQHHGHGGITVTVQPAWGRILAPLEQVPLDGDASPTDNSLTASFHTMTVTPPEYTPPPAAPPSQPPTRATKPQQQQQQQAQVPPPMPAPPQPQVAPAPPPPRQPHAPDVPAWARDGFFYHIYPL
;
A
#
# COMPACT_ATOMS: atom_id res chain seq x y z
N ILE A 1 8.65 4.06 6.57
CA ILE A 1 8.07 5.40 6.29
C ILE A 1 9.22 6.25 5.77
N TYR A 2 9.12 6.80 4.56
CA TYR A 2 10.11 7.75 4.04
C TYR A 2 9.86 9.13 4.64
N TYR A 3 10.90 9.92 4.89
CA TYR A 3 10.75 11.18 5.61
C TYR A 3 9.77 12.11 4.87
N GLY A 4 8.84 12.70 5.61
CA GLY A 4 7.84 13.58 5.02
C GLY A 4 6.62 12.87 4.44
N SER A 5 6.65 11.54 4.24
CA SER A 5 5.46 10.79 3.83
C SER A 5 4.36 10.88 4.89
N GLU A 6 4.71 10.96 6.17
CA GLU A 6 3.77 11.16 7.27
C GLU A 6 3.06 12.53 7.25
N PHE A 7 3.60 13.46 6.48
CA PHE A 7 3.04 14.78 6.21
C PHE A 7 2.51 14.91 4.77
N GLY A 8 2.46 13.81 4.00
CA GLY A 8 1.95 13.84 2.63
C GLY A 8 2.79 14.68 1.66
N ILE A 9 4.10 14.79 1.90
CA ILE A 9 4.97 15.58 1.04
C ILE A 9 5.13 14.88 -0.31
N VAL A 10 4.82 15.60 -1.39
CA VAL A 10 4.91 15.10 -2.76
C VAL A 10 6.34 15.28 -3.29
N GLY A 11 7.00 14.18 -3.61
CA GLY A 11 8.22 14.20 -4.43
C GLY A 11 7.87 14.44 -5.89
N LYS A 12 8.58 15.34 -6.57
CA LYS A 12 8.38 15.62 -7.99
C LYS A 12 9.53 15.04 -8.79
N LYS A 13 9.23 14.14 -9.73
CA LYS A 13 10.23 13.71 -10.71
C LYS A 13 10.39 14.81 -11.77
N ALA A 14 11.60 15.32 -11.96
CA ALA A 14 11.87 16.25 -13.04
C ALA A 14 11.87 15.49 -14.38
N GLU A 15 11.18 16.03 -15.39
CA GLU A 15 11.29 15.50 -16.75
C GLU A 15 12.68 15.80 -17.33
N GLY A 16 13.32 14.79 -17.93
CA GLY A 16 14.56 14.97 -18.70
C GLY A 16 15.88 14.93 -17.92
N SER A 17 15.89 14.73 -16.60
CA SER A 17 17.13 14.57 -15.83
C SER A 17 17.21 13.18 -15.20
N SER A 18 18.08 12.32 -15.75
CA SER A 18 18.48 11.05 -15.13
C SER A 18 19.23 11.23 -13.80
N ASP A 19 19.66 12.46 -13.47
CA ASP A 19 20.69 12.68 -12.44
C ASP A 19 20.38 13.80 -11.42
N VAL A 20 19.13 14.28 -11.32
CA VAL A 20 18.76 15.33 -10.34
C VAL A 20 17.64 14.86 -9.41
N ASP A 21 18.04 14.22 -8.32
CA ASP A 21 17.18 13.70 -7.26
C ASP A 21 16.59 14.77 -6.34
N GLY A 22 17.12 16.00 -6.37
CA GLY A 22 16.73 17.09 -5.46
C GLY A 22 15.21 17.33 -5.39
N PRO A 23 14.50 17.43 -6.53
CA PRO A 23 13.05 17.58 -6.57
C PRO A 23 12.23 16.39 -6.02
N LEU A 24 12.80 15.18 -5.98
CA LEU A 24 12.19 14.01 -5.31
C LEU A 24 12.30 14.09 -3.79
N ARG A 25 13.24 14.91 -3.28
CA ARG A 25 13.63 15.00 -1.87
C ARG A 25 13.47 16.43 -1.36
N PRO A 26 12.25 16.99 -1.37
CA PRO A 26 12.03 18.35 -0.89
C PRO A 26 12.49 18.50 0.55
N ALA A 27 13.08 19.66 0.86
CA ALA A 27 13.44 20.02 2.23
C ALA A 27 12.16 20.14 3.08
N PHE A 28 12.20 19.61 4.30
CA PHE A 28 11.07 19.60 5.20
C PHE A 28 11.38 20.33 6.50
N SER A 29 10.45 21.19 6.94
CA SER A 29 10.55 21.95 8.19
C SER A 29 9.53 21.44 9.22
N LEU A 30 10.01 20.67 10.19
CA LEU A 30 9.21 20.19 11.32
C LEU A 30 8.56 21.34 12.12
N PRO A 31 9.25 22.45 12.45
CA PRO A 31 8.62 23.57 13.14
C PRO A 31 7.46 24.20 12.34
N ALA A 32 7.59 24.30 11.02
CA ALA A 32 6.52 24.82 10.17
C ALA A 32 5.33 23.86 10.12
N ALA A 33 5.58 22.55 10.01
CA ALA A 33 4.54 21.52 10.04
C ALA A 33 3.76 21.50 11.36
N LYS A 34 4.46 21.59 12.50
CA LYS A 34 3.82 21.66 13.83
C LYS A 34 2.95 22.90 14.03
N LYS A 35 3.26 24.00 13.33
CA LYS A 35 2.47 25.23 13.36
C LYS A 35 1.32 25.24 12.35
N GLY A 36 1.08 24.14 11.62
CA GLY A 36 0.07 24.08 10.55
C GLY A 36 0.41 24.96 9.34
N LEU A 37 1.64 25.47 9.26
CA LEU A 37 2.12 26.33 8.18
C LEU A 37 2.67 25.52 6.99
N SER A 38 2.72 24.19 7.12
CA SER A 38 3.09 23.30 6.03
C SER A 38 1.87 23.03 5.14
N THR A 39 2.04 23.15 3.83
CA THR A 39 1.01 22.92 2.80
C THR A 39 0.69 21.43 2.60
N THR A 40 0.63 20.66 3.69
CA THR A 40 0.35 19.22 3.65
C THR A 40 -1.08 18.99 3.20
N ALA A 41 -1.29 18.19 2.16
CA ALA A 41 -2.63 17.83 1.71
C ALA A 41 -3.39 16.95 2.73
N TYR A 42 -2.68 16.35 3.71
CA TYR A 42 -3.22 15.35 4.63
C TYR A 42 -2.83 15.60 6.09
N PRO A 43 -3.44 16.59 6.78
CA PRO A 43 -3.08 16.97 8.15
C PRO A 43 -3.29 15.84 9.19
N SER A 44 -4.17 14.88 8.91
CA SER A 44 -4.45 13.73 9.77
C SER A 44 -3.48 12.56 9.58
N LEU A 45 -2.62 12.57 8.55
CA LEU A 45 -1.81 11.41 8.19
C LEU A 45 -0.79 11.02 9.27
N ALA A 46 -0.12 11.99 9.88
CA ALA A 46 0.79 11.74 10.99
C ALA A 46 0.07 11.13 12.20
N HIS A 47 -1.16 11.56 12.47
CA HIS A 47 -2.00 11.02 13.54
C HIS A 47 -2.41 9.57 13.24
N LEU A 48 -2.82 9.28 12.00
CA LEU A 48 -3.15 7.93 11.56
C LEU A 48 -1.94 6.99 11.67
N ILE A 49 -0.76 7.42 11.21
CA ILE A 49 0.48 6.64 11.31
C ILE A 49 0.84 6.35 12.76
N LYS A 50 0.68 7.34 13.65
CA LYS A 50 0.87 7.14 15.10
C LYS A 50 -0.09 6.08 15.63
N LYS A 51 -1.38 6.16 15.26
CA LYS A 51 -2.40 5.17 15.67
C LYS A 51 -2.08 3.77 15.16
N LEU A 52 -1.73 3.62 13.89
CA LEU A 52 -1.31 2.34 13.29
C LEU A 52 -0.06 1.77 13.95
N SER A 53 0.89 2.62 14.34
CA SER A 53 2.10 2.22 15.05
C SER A 53 1.77 1.66 16.44
N ALA A 54 0.90 2.34 17.19
CA ALA A 54 0.44 1.88 18.50
C ALA A 54 -0.32 0.55 18.40
N ILE A 55 -1.21 0.40 17.41
CA ILE A 55 -1.92 -0.87 17.15
C ILE A 55 -0.90 -1.98 16.82
N ARG A 56 0.07 -1.72 15.94
CA ARG A 56 1.12 -2.70 15.62
C ARG A 56 1.94 -3.09 16.85
N GLU A 57 2.15 -2.18 17.78
CA GLU A 57 2.85 -2.44 19.04
C GLU A 57 2.02 -3.36 19.95
N ALA A 58 0.74 -3.02 20.15
CA ALA A 58 -0.21 -3.71 21.02
C ALA A 58 -0.55 -5.14 20.57
N PHE A 59 -0.49 -5.42 19.26
CA PHE A 59 -0.82 -6.74 18.71
C PHE A 59 0.41 -7.45 18.12
N PRO A 60 1.12 -8.30 18.89
CA PRO A 60 2.21 -9.15 18.41
C PRO A 60 1.93 -9.92 17.11
N ALA A 61 0.69 -10.35 16.88
CA ALA A 61 0.27 -11.00 15.63
C ALA A 61 0.52 -10.13 14.40
N LEU A 62 0.37 -8.81 14.48
CA LEU A 62 0.67 -7.90 13.36
C LEU A 62 2.17 -7.83 13.03
N LYS A 63 3.04 -8.15 13.99
CA LYS A 63 4.50 -8.15 13.82
C LYS A 63 5.03 -9.48 13.29
N ARG A 64 4.61 -10.58 13.90
CA ARG A 64 5.21 -11.92 13.71
C ARG A 64 4.20 -13.03 13.45
N GLY A 65 2.91 -12.71 13.42
CA GLY A 65 1.88 -13.72 13.18
C GLY A 65 1.87 -14.19 11.74
N ASP A 66 1.44 -15.44 11.57
CA ASP A 66 1.17 -16.05 10.28
C ASP A 66 0.16 -15.22 9.51
N TYR A 67 0.34 -15.19 8.20
CA TYR A 67 -0.54 -14.48 7.27
C TYR A 67 -1.62 -15.42 6.76
N CYS A 68 -2.86 -14.93 6.68
CA CYS A 68 -4.00 -15.67 6.16
C CYS A 68 -4.84 -14.79 5.25
N GLU A 69 -5.20 -15.30 4.07
CA GLU A 69 -6.16 -14.65 3.18
C GLU A 69 -7.57 -14.99 3.66
N VAL A 70 -8.35 -13.97 4.00
CA VAL A 70 -9.70 -14.16 4.56
C VAL A 70 -10.77 -13.87 3.51
N VAL A 71 -10.65 -12.72 2.84
CA VAL A 71 -11.48 -12.33 1.70
C VAL A 71 -10.59 -11.62 0.69
N LEU A 72 -10.61 -12.06 -0.57
CA LEU A 72 -9.94 -11.37 -1.66
C LEU A 72 -10.96 -11.05 -2.77
N ARG A 73 -11.12 -9.76 -3.04
CA ARG A 73 -11.86 -9.20 -4.17
C ARG A 73 -11.02 -8.07 -4.79
N ASN A 74 -11.41 -7.61 -5.97
CA ASN A 74 -10.69 -6.53 -6.64
C ASN A 74 -10.92 -5.20 -5.92
N GLU A 75 -12.10 -5.04 -5.34
CA GLU A 75 -12.65 -3.83 -4.73
C GLU A 75 -12.29 -3.71 -3.24
N TYR A 76 -12.17 -4.84 -2.54
CA TYR A 76 -11.85 -4.89 -1.12
C TYR A 76 -11.20 -6.22 -0.74
N TYR A 77 -10.50 -6.23 0.38
CA TYR A 77 -9.89 -7.45 0.92
C TYR A 77 -9.88 -7.47 2.44
N ALA A 78 -9.83 -8.67 2.99
CA ALA A 78 -9.63 -8.93 4.41
C ALA A 78 -8.46 -9.92 4.59
N LEU A 79 -7.50 -9.54 5.43
CA LEU A 79 -6.28 -10.31 5.68
C LEU A 79 -6.13 -10.57 7.17
N GLY A 80 -5.96 -11.83 7.54
CA GLY A 80 -5.77 -12.29 8.90
C GLY A 80 -4.28 -12.34 9.28
N ARG A 81 -4.00 -12.00 10.53
CA ARG A 81 -2.71 -12.19 11.18
C ARG A 81 -2.92 -12.97 12.46
N LYS A 82 -2.27 -14.13 12.60
CA LYS A 82 -2.46 -15.03 13.75
C LYS A 82 -1.13 -15.36 14.44
N LEU A 83 -1.05 -15.23 15.75
CA LEU A 83 0.09 -15.67 16.55
C LEU A 83 -0.40 -16.32 17.84
N GLY A 84 -0.25 -17.65 17.94
CA GLY A 84 -0.90 -18.42 19.01
C GLY A 84 -2.42 -18.24 18.93
N ASP A 85 -3.02 -17.80 20.03
CA ASP A 85 -4.46 -17.50 20.08
C ASP A 85 -4.80 -16.09 19.62
N GLN A 86 -3.84 -15.17 19.54
CA GLN A 86 -4.10 -13.80 19.12
C GLN A 86 -4.36 -13.74 17.61
N VAL A 87 -5.47 -13.14 17.22
CA VAL A 87 -5.86 -12.92 15.83
C VAL A 87 -6.27 -11.48 15.59
N VAL A 88 -5.83 -10.95 14.45
CA VAL A 88 -6.21 -9.62 13.97
C VAL A 88 -6.57 -9.73 12.50
N VAL A 89 -7.70 -9.16 12.09
CA VAL A 89 -8.12 -9.09 10.69
C VAL A 89 -8.09 -7.65 10.23
N VAL A 90 -7.33 -7.39 9.18
CA VAL A 90 -7.26 -6.08 8.52
C VAL A 90 -8.18 -6.12 7.31
N VAL A 91 -9.17 -5.22 7.27
CA VAL A 91 -10.11 -5.08 6.16
C VAL A 91 -9.80 -3.75 5.45
N VAL A 92 -9.67 -3.78 4.14
CA VAL A 92 -9.40 -2.58 3.33
C VAL A 92 -10.35 -2.57 2.15
N ASN A 93 -10.98 -1.42 1.95
CA ASN A 93 -11.74 -1.10 0.76
C ASN A 93 -10.92 -0.17 -0.11
N VAL A 94 -10.61 -0.59 -1.33
CA VAL A 94 -9.86 0.19 -2.32
C VAL A 94 -10.78 0.81 -3.38
N ASP A 95 -12.07 0.51 -3.33
CA ASP A 95 -13.08 1.03 -4.25
C ASP A 95 -13.54 2.44 -3.88
N ASP A 96 -14.27 3.07 -4.81
CA ASP A 96 -14.87 4.39 -4.65
C ASP A 96 -16.28 4.35 -4.01
N LYS A 97 -16.75 3.17 -3.60
CA LYS A 97 -18.05 2.91 -2.97
C LYS A 97 -17.91 2.17 -1.66
N ASP A 98 -18.93 2.24 -0.83
CA ASP A 98 -19.03 1.44 0.40
C ASP A 98 -18.97 -0.06 0.08
N ALA A 99 -18.21 -0.80 0.87
CA ALA A 99 -18.12 -2.26 0.80
C ALA A 99 -18.71 -2.91 2.05
N THR A 100 -19.57 -3.92 1.85
CA THR A 100 -20.05 -4.80 2.92
C THR A 100 -19.25 -6.09 2.91
N VAL A 101 -18.41 -6.28 3.92
CA VAL A 101 -17.48 -7.42 4.00
C VAL A 101 -17.93 -8.36 5.11
N THR A 102 -18.16 -9.64 4.77
CA THR A 102 -18.48 -10.67 5.76
C THR A 102 -17.27 -11.55 6.01
N ILE A 103 -16.83 -11.58 7.26
CA ILE A 103 -15.66 -12.32 7.72
C ILE A 103 -16.15 -13.60 8.39
N PRO A 104 -15.70 -14.79 7.95
CA PRO A 104 -16.12 -16.04 8.57
C PRO A 104 -15.76 -16.07 10.05
N GLN A 105 -16.71 -16.45 10.92
CA GLN A 105 -16.51 -16.37 12.37
C GLN A 105 -15.32 -17.21 12.84
N HIS A 106 -15.08 -18.36 12.22
CA HIS A 106 -13.98 -19.27 12.57
C HIS A 106 -12.59 -18.62 12.45
N VAL A 107 -12.45 -17.55 11.65
CA VAL A 107 -11.20 -16.78 11.53
C VAL A 107 -10.82 -16.18 12.89
N PHE A 108 -11.80 -15.74 13.68
CA PHE A 108 -11.58 -15.14 14.99
C PHE A 108 -11.39 -16.17 16.11
N GLY A 109 -11.54 -17.47 15.82
CA GLY A 109 -11.56 -18.54 16.80
C GLY A 109 -12.98 -19.03 17.12
N ALA A 110 -13.10 -20.26 17.61
CA ALA A 110 -14.39 -20.92 17.81
C ALA A 110 -15.31 -20.21 18.84
N SER A 111 -14.71 -19.54 19.82
CA SER A 111 -15.43 -18.91 20.93
C SER A 111 -15.69 -17.41 20.73
N SER A 112 -14.96 -16.77 19.81
CA SER A 112 -15.05 -15.33 19.59
C SER A 112 -16.27 -15.00 18.75
N ARG A 113 -17.22 -14.30 19.38
CA ARG A 113 -18.46 -13.83 18.74
C ARG A 113 -18.52 -12.33 18.57
N ARG A 114 -17.58 -11.60 19.17
CA ARG A 114 -17.54 -10.14 19.15
C ARG A 114 -16.15 -9.69 18.80
N VAL A 115 -16.06 -8.75 17.88
CA VAL A 115 -14.79 -8.14 17.48
C VAL A 115 -14.91 -6.64 17.59
N MET A 116 -13.81 -6.00 17.96
CA MET A 116 -13.72 -4.55 18.05
C MET A 116 -12.86 -4.00 16.92
N ASP A 117 -13.31 -2.89 16.34
CA ASP A 117 -12.51 -2.07 15.43
C ASP A 117 -11.53 -1.20 16.21
N VAL A 118 -10.29 -1.69 16.33
CA VAL A 118 -9.22 -1.00 17.06
C VAL A 118 -8.61 0.16 16.27
N LEU A 119 -8.90 0.28 14.97
CA LEU A 119 -8.43 1.38 14.14
C LEU A 119 -9.37 2.59 14.15
N ASN A 120 -10.67 2.37 14.23
CA ASN A 120 -11.66 3.44 14.17
C ASN A 120 -12.22 3.76 15.58
N ASN A 121 -13.53 3.93 15.69
CA ASN A 121 -14.22 4.43 16.88
C ASN A 121 -14.48 3.35 17.95
N SER A 122 -13.66 2.30 18.01
CA SER A 122 -13.87 1.14 18.90
C SER A 122 -15.25 0.50 18.73
N GLU A 123 -15.78 0.54 17.50
CA GLU A 123 -17.05 -0.08 17.15
C GLU A 123 -16.97 -1.59 17.35
N VAL A 124 -17.97 -2.17 18.00
CA VAL A 124 -18.04 -3.62 18.27
C VAL A 124 -19.05 -4.25 17.33
N PHE A 125 -18.62 -5.29 16.64
CA PHE A 125 -19.44 -6.09 15.75
C PHE A 125 -19.64 -7.48 16.33
N GLU A 126 -20.85 -8.02 16.17
CA GLU A 126 -21.19 -9.34 16.65
C GLU A 126 -21.49 -10.30 15.49
N ALA A 127 -21.19 -11.58 15.70
CA ALA A 127 -21.52 -12.62 14.73
C ALA A 127 -23.04 -12.71 14.58
N ALA A 128 -23.53 -12.75 13.34
CA ALA A 128 -24.95 -12.96 13.08
C ALA A 128 -25.38 -14.29 13.72
N GLY A 129 -26.43 -14.26 14.55
CA GLY A 129 -26.95 -15.44 15.21
C GLY A 129 -27.39 -16.49 14.19
N HIS A 130 -27.17 -17.77 14.49
CA HIS A 130 -27.77 -18.86 13.73
C HIS A 130 -29.29 -18.75 13.89
N GLY A 131 -29.98 -18.20 12.90
CA GLY A 131 -31.43 -18.25 12.85
C GLY A 131 -31.89 -19.71 12.93
N HIS A 132 -33.02 -19.96 13.59
CA HIS A 132 -33.68 -21.27 13.73
C HIS A 132 -34.23 -21.85 12.40
N GLY A 133 -33.55 -21.61 11.28
CA GLY A 133 -33.90 -22.14 9.96
C GLY A 133 -32.71 -22.88 9.38
N GLN A 134 -32.98 -24.05 8.80
CA GLN A 134 -32.00 -24.94 8.15
C GLN A 134 -31.32 -24.31 6.92
N HIS A 135 -30.43 -23.35 7.15
CA HIS A 135 -29.45 -22.89 6.19
C HIS A 135 -28.07 -23.04 6.83
N HIS A 136 -27.23 -23.92 6.27
CA HIS A 136 -25.83 -24.06 6.61
C HIS A 136 -25.02 -22.83 6.17
N GLY A 137 -25.44 -21.63 6.59
CA GLY A 137 -24.60 -20.44 6.54
C GLY A 137 -23.59 -20.54 7.67
N HIS A 138 -22.32 -20.76 7.35
CA HIS A 138 -21.26 -20.56 8.33
C HIS A 138 -21.38 -19.12 8.85
N GLY A 139 -21.65 -18.98 10.15
CA GLY A 139 -21.81 -17.67 10.80
C GLY A 139 -20.62 -16.77 10.49
N GLY A 140 -20.87 -15.46 10.44
CA GLY A 140 -19.87 -14.46 10.09
C GLY A 140 -20.12 -13.14 10.79
N ILE A 141 -19.09 -12.32 10.82
CA ILE A 141 -19.15 -10.94 11.27
C ILE A 141 -19.14 -10.06 10.03
N THR A 142 -20.19 -9.28 9.84
CA THR A 142 -20.33 -8.38 8.69
C THR A 142 -20.00 -6.95 9.12
N VAL A 143 -19.15 -6.30 8.34
CA VAL A 143 -18.75 -4.90 8.55
C VAL A 143 -18.94 -4.09 7.28
N THR A 144 -19.30 -2.82 7.43
CA THR A 144 -19.31 -1.84 6.33
C THR A 144 -18.02 -1.02 6.36
N VAL A 145 -17.35 -0.90 5.22
CA VAL A 145 -16.11 -0.13 5.06
C VAL A 145 -16.32 0.95 4.00
N GLN A 146 -16.09 2.20 4.36
CA GLN A 146 -16.24 3.36 3.46
C GLN A 146 -15.26 3.30 2.28
N PRO A 147 -15.43 4.13 1.23
CA PRO A 147 -14.52 4.17 0.08
C PRO A 147 -13.11 4.54 0.52
N ALA A 148 -12.10 3.91 -0.08
CA ALA A 148 -10.70 4.14 0.24
C ALA A 148 -10.38 4.10 1.76
N TRP A 149 -11.08 3.25 2.51
CA TRP A 149 -10.98 3.16 3.98
C TRP A 149 -10.57 1.76 4.45
N GLY A 150 -10.28 1.64 5.75
CA GLY A 150 -9.92 0.37 6.36
C GLY A 150 -10.37 0.22 7.81
N ARG A 151 -10.43 -1.04 8.26
CA ARG A 151 -10.74 -1.43 9.64
C ARG A 151 -9.71 -2.44 10.12
N ILE A 152 -9.41 -2.43 11.41
CA ILE A 152 -8.58 -3.47 12.04
C ILE A 152 -9.42 -4.09 13.13
N LEU A 153 -9.79 -5.35 12.96
CA LEU A 153 -10.70 -6.08 13.82
C LEU A 153 -9.92 -7.08 14.66
N ALA A 154 -10.12 -7.05 15.96
CA ALA A 154 -9.59 -8.04 16.90
C ALA A 154 -10.74 -8.58 17.76
N PRO A 155 -10.72 -9.87 18.18
CA PRO A 155 -11.67 -10.36 19.18
C PRO A 155 -11.65 -9.47 20.41
N LEU A 156 -12.83 -9.12 20.92
CA LEU A 156 -12.97 -8.13 22.00
C LEU A 156 -12.14 -8.52 23.24
N GLU A 157 -12.10 -9.81 23.56
CA GLU A 157 -11.34 -10.41 24.64
C GLU A 157 -9.80 -10.40 24.44
N GLN A 158 -9.33 -10.12 23.22
CA GLN A 158 -7.91 -10.06 22.87
C GLN A 158 -7.39 -8.64 22.73
N VAL A 159 -8.26 -7.64 22.86
CA VAL A 159 -7.85 -6.24 22.86
C VAL A 159 -7.13 -5.99 24.19
N PRO A 160 -5.85 -5.56 24.17
CA PRO A 160 -5.15 -5.21 25.39
C PRO A 160 -5.91 -4.12 26.14
N LEU A 161 -6.26 -4.38 27.40
CA LEU A 161 -6.66 -3.33 28.33
C LEU A 161 -5.37 -2.60 28.71
N ASP A 162 -5.34 -1.28 28.55
CA ASP A 162 -4.21 -0.47 28.99
C ASP A 162 -3.88 -0.84 30.45
N GLY A 163 -2.63 -1.21 30.74
CA GLY A 163 -2.20 -1.55 32.09
C GLY A 163 -2.60 -0.43 33.08
N ASP A 164 -3.30 -0.80 34.15
CA ASP A 164 -3.86 0.06 35.20
C ASP A 164 -5.03 1.01 34.84
N ALA A 165 -5.62 0.90 33.65
CA ALA A 165 -6.87 1.60 33.36
C ALA A 165 -8.09 0.72 33.66
N SER A 166 -8.89 1.14 34.66
CA SER A 166 -10.29 0.73 34.83
C SER A 166 -11.04 0.76 33.48
N PRO A 167 -12.04 -0.11 33.21
CA PRO A 167 -12.79 -0.18 31.95
C PRO A 167 -13.45 1.14 31.49
N THR A 168 -13.40 2.17 32.33
CA THR A 168 -13.94 3.51 32.12
C THR A 168 -12.91 4.52 31.64
N ASP A 169 -11.60 4.21 31.64
CA ASP A 169 -10.55 5.15 31.25
C ASP A 169 -9.76 4.62 30.05
N ASN A 170 -10.46 4.54 28.92
CA ASN A 170 -9.92 4.05 27.67
C ASN A 170 -8.99 5.14 27.11
N SER A 171 -7.70 5.10 27.47
CA SER A 171 -6.66 6.08 27.10
C SER A 171 -6.40 6.13 25.58
N LEU A 172 -6.87 5.14 24.82
CA LEU A 172 -6.96 5.19 23.35
C LEU A 172 -8.10 6.09 22.84
N THR A 173 -9.08 6.44 23.69
CA THR A 173 -10.22 7.32 23.39
C THR A 173 -10.11 8.71 24.04
N ALA A 174 -9.44 8.85 25.19
CA ALA A 174 -9.43 10.09 25.97
C ALA A 174 -8.64 11.26 25.35
N SER A 175 -7.79 11.03 24.34
CA SER A 175 -7.01 12.10 23.68
C SER A 175 -7.56 12.61 22.35
N PHE A 176 -8.77 12.20 21.95
CA PHE A 176 -9.33 12.56 20.64
C PHE A 176 -10.67 13.29 20.81
N HIS A 177 -10.63 14.47 21.41
CA HIS A 177 -11.65 15.47 21.10
C HIS A 177 -11.57 15.77 19.60
N THR A 178 -12.63 15.43 18.88
CA THR A 178 -12.89 15.89 17.51
C THR A 178 -12.76 17.41 17.47
N MET A 179 -11.63 17.92 16.99
CA MET A 179 -11.64 19.22 16.36
C MET A 179 -12.49 19.05 15.10
N THR A 180 -13.72 19.55 15.14
CA THR A 180 -14.55 19.72 13.94
C THR A 180 -13.83 20.73 13.05
N VAL A 181 -12.83 20.27 12.32
CA VAL A 181 -12.26 21.03 11.21
C VAL A 181 -13.22 20.83 10.07
N THR A 182 -14.06 21.83 9.82
CA THR A 182 -14.78 21.96 8.56
C THR A 182 -13.74 21.81 7.45
N PRO A 183 -13.82 20.78 6.58
CA PRO A 183 -12.86 20.66 5.50
C PRO A 183 -12.96 21.94 4.65
N PRO A 184 -11.83 22.57 4.29
CA PRO A 184 -11.88 23.62 3.28
C PRO A 184 -12.49 23.03 2.02
N GLU A 185 -13.38 23.80 1.40
CA GLU A 185 -14.05 23.43 0.15
C GLU A 185 -13.01 22.98 -0.88
N TYR A 186 -12.98 21.68 -1.16
CA TYR A 186 -12.09 21.12 -2.17
C TYR A 186 -12.61 21.53 -3.54
N THR A 187 -11.98 22.54 -4.13
CA THR A 187 -12.16 22.85 -5.55
C THR A 187 -11.20 21.97 -6.35
N PRO A 188 -11.68 20.98 -7.12
CA PRO A 188 -10.78 20.23 -8.00
C PRO A 188 -10.12 21.19 -9.00
N PRO A 189 -8.84 20.98 -9.36
CA PRO A 189 -8.20 21.77 -10.40
C PRO A 189 -8.99 21.65 -11.71
N PRO A 190 -9.07 22.71 -12.52
CA PRO A 190 -9.77 22.66 -13.80
C PRO A 190 -9.18 21.56 -14.67
N ALA A 191 -10.06 20.76 -15.29
CA ALA A 191 -9.66 19.73 -16.22
C ALA A 191 -8.73 20.31 -17.29
N ALA A 192 -7.59 19.65 -17.50
CA ALA A 192 -6.68 20.03 -18.57
C ALA A 192 -7.46 20.04 -19.90
N PRO A 193 -7.29 21.09 -20.73
CA PRO A 193 -7.95 21.11 -22.03
C PRO A 193 -7.50 19.91 -22.86
N PRO A 194 -8.38 19.34 -23.69
CA PRO A 194 -8.04 18.16 -24.50
C PRO A 194 -6.82 18.47 -25.37
N SER A 195 -5.79 17.63 -25.24
CA SER A 195 -4.59 17.71 -26.05
C SER A 195 -4.98 17.56 -27.53
N GLN A 196 -4.74 18.60 -28.32
CA GLN A 196 -4.87 18.50 -29.77
C GLN A 196 -3.84 17.49 -30.31
N PRO A 197 -4.21 16.61 -31.25
CA PRO A 197 -3.24 15.73 -31.89
C PRO A 197 -2.18 16.55 -32.63
N PRO A 198 -0.91 16.11 -32.65
CA PRO A 198 0.18 16.90 -33.20
C PRO A 198 -0.05 17.17 -34.70
N THR A 199 -0.07 18.46 -35.05
CA THR A 199 -0.05 18.94 -36.43
C THR A 199 1.28 18.59 -37.08
N ARG A 200 1.20 17.87 -38.20
CA ARG A 200 2.32 17.55 -39.09
C ARG A 200 2.92 18.84 -39.64
N ALA A 201 4.07 19.26 -39.11
CA ALA A 201 4.84 20.36 -39.67
C ALA A 201 5.39 19.97 -41.05
N THR A 202 4.87 20.59 -42.10
CA THR A 202 5.46 20.60 -43.44
C THR A 202 6.68 21.52 -43.43
N LYS A 203 7.88 20.96 -43.66
CA LYS A 203 9.09 21.73 -43.94
C LYS A 203 9.05 22.24 -45.39
N PRO A 204 9.42 23.50 -45.66
CA PRO A 204 9.52 24.00 -47.04
C PRO A 204 10.74 23.42 -47.76
N GLN A 205 10.52 22.92 -48.99
CA GLN A 205 11.58 22.54 -49.91
C GLN A 205 12.25 23.79 -50.48
N GLN A 206 13.55 23.95 -50.22
CA GLN A 206 14.44 24.77 -51.05
C GLN A 206 15.34 23.83 -51.84
N GLN A 207 15.21 23.89 -53.17
CA GLN A 207 16.11 23.25 -54.12
C GLN A 207 17.40 24.05 -54.20
N GLN A 208 18.52 23.41 -53.91
CA GLN A 208 19.83 23.81 -54.42
C GLN A 208 20.51 22.59 -55.02
N GLN A 209 20.69 22.62 -56.33
CA GLN A 209 21.57 21.73 -57.08
C GLN A 209 23.00 22.25 -56.94
N GLN A 210 23.94 21.40 -56.53
CA GLN A 210 25.32 21.41 -57.07
C GLN A 210 26.14 20.18 -56.62
N GLN A 211 26.41 19.33 -57.63
CA GLN A 211 27.59 18.52 -57.93
C GLN A 211 28.29 17.71 -56.81
N ALA A 212 28.17 16.39 -56.93
CA ALA A 212 28.97 15.40 -56.20
C ALA A 212 30.40 15.30 -56.77
N GLN A 213 31.41 15.46 -55.90
CA GLN A 213 32.74 14.90 -56.11
C GLN A 213 32.86 13.64 -55.24
N VAL A 214 33.23 12.53 -55.87
CA VAL A 214 33.43 11.23 -55.21
C VAL A 214 34.86 11.19 -54.64
N PRO A 215 35.06 11.02 -53.32
CA PRO A 215 36.39 10.72 -52.79
C PRO A 215 36.78 9.26 -53.06
N PRO A 216 38.06 8.94 -53.27
CA PRO A 216 38.52 7.56 -53.51
C PRO A 216 38.34 6.68 -52.26
N PRO A 217 38.17 5.35 -52.42
CA PRO A 217 37.95 4.45 -51.29
C PRO A 217 39.21 4.30 -50.43
N MET A 218 39.04 4.39 -49.10
CA MET A 218 40.07 4.04 -48.12
C MET A 218 40.30 2.51 -48.09
N PRO A 219 41.54 2.05 -47.79
CA PRO A 219 41.81 0.62 -47.65
C PRO A 219 41.15 0.04 -46.39
N ALA A 220 40.70 -1.22 -46.50
CA ALA A 220 39.99 -1.93 -45.44
C ALA A 220 40.84 -2.11 -44.17
N PRO A 221 40.25 -1.98 -42.97
CA PRO A 221 40.94 -2.28 -41.72
C PRO A 221 41.21 -3.79 -41.59
N PRO A 222 42.33 -4.21 -40.96
CA PRO A 222 42.65 -5.62 -40.78
C PRO A 222 41.63 -6.28 -39.83
N GLN A 223 41.20 -7.49 -40.20
CA GLN A 223 40.26 -8.26 -39.40
C GLN A 223 40.90 -8.69 -38.06
N PRO A 224 40.23 -8.48 -36.91
CA PRO A 224 40.71 -9.00 -35.65
C PRO A 224 40.59 -10.53 -35.62
N GLN A 225 41.70 -11.18 -35.25
CA GLN A 225 41.76 -12.63 -35.02
C GLN A 225 40.85 -13.01 -33.86
N VAL A 226 39.95 -13.96 -34.09
CA VAL A 226 39.01 -14.49 -33.09
C VAL A 226 39.76 -15.42 -32.15
N ALA A 227 39.95 -15.01 -30.91
CA ALA A 227 40.37 -15.91 -29.84
C ALA A 227 39.23 -16.92 -29.51
N PRO A 228 39.53 -18.19 -29.20
CA PRO A 228 38.50 -19.16 -28.85
C PRO A 228 37.78 -18.75 -27.55
N ALA A 229 36.46 -18.91 -27.55
CA ALA A 229 35.60 -18.53 -26.43
C ALA A 229 35.98 -19.28 -25.13
N PRO A 230 35.94 -18.62 -23.95
CA PRO A 230 36.12 -19.32 -22.69
C PRO A 230 34.96 -20.30 -22.44
N PRO A 231 35.22 -21.42 -21.73
CA PRO A 231 34.17 -22.40 -21.43
C PRO A 231 33.05 -21.77 -20.59
N PRO A 232 31.79 -22.23 -20.75
CA PRO A 232 30.67 -21.67 -20.02
C PRO A 232 30.87 -21.84 -18.50
N PRO A 233 30.41 -20.89 -17.69
CA PRO A 233 30.49 -21.01 -16.23
C PRO A 233 29.73 -22.26 -15.78
N ARG A 234 30.32 -22.99 -14.81
CA ARG A 234 29.65 -24.13 -14.17
C ARG A 234 28.33 -23.64 -13.59
N GLN A 235 27.23 -24.27 -14.00
CA GLN A 235 25.93 -24.03 -13.39
C GLN A 235 26.03 -24.34 -11.89
N PRO A 236 25.60 -23.43 -10.99
CA PRO A 236 25.46 -23.79 -9.60
C PRO A 236 24.42 -24.91 -9.50
N HIS A 237 24.75 -25.98 -8.78
CA HIS A 237 23.77 -27.01 -8.43
C HIS A 237 22.57 -26.33 -7.76
N ALA A 238 21.38 -26.54 -8.31
CA ALA A 238 20.14 -26.14 -7.66
C ALA A 238 20.08 -26.83 -6.29
N PRO A 239 19.75 -26.10 -5.20
CA PRO A 239 19.55 -26.74 -3.91
C PRO A 239 18.40 -27.74 -4.03
N ASP A 240 18.55 -28.92 -3.42
CA ASP A 240 17.47 -29.90 -3.31
C ASP A 240 16.31 -29.26 -2.53
N VAL A 241 15.24 -28.94 -3.25
CA VAL A 241 14.04 -28.35 -2.70
C VAL A 241 13.21 -29.48 -2.06
N PRO A 242 12.91 -29.41 -0.74
CA PRO A 242 12.09 -30.42 -0.09
C PRO A 242 10.71 -30.50 -0.73
N ALA A 243 10.09 -31.69 -0.75
CA ALA A 243 8.84 -31.96 -1.46
C ALA A 243 7.67 -31.01 -1.13
N TRP A 244 7.69 -30.36 0.04
CA TRP A 244 6.65 -29.40 0.44
C TRP A 244 6.71 -28.05 -0.29
N ALA A 245 7.82 -27.72 -0.94
CA ALA A 245 8.03 -26.42 -1.61
C ALA A 245 7.78 -26.46 -3.14
N ARG A 246 7.15 -27.52 -3.66
CA ARG A 246 6.85 -27.67 -5.10
C ARG A 246 5.50 -27.07 -5.55
N ASP A 247 4.61 -26.73 -4.62
CA ASP A 247 3.24 -26.25 -4.95
C ASP A 247 2.98 -24.76 -4.62
N GLY A 248 4.03 -23.95 -4.47
CA GLY A 248 3.91 -22.50 -4.29
C GLY A 248 4.51 -21.74 -5.47
N PHE A 249 3.67 -21.07 -6.27
CA PHE A 249 4.15 -20.08 -7.24
C PHE A 249 4.76 -18.88 -6.46
N PHE A 250 6.08 -18.89 -6.29
CA PHE A 250 6.84 -17.76 -5.75
C PHE A 250 7.50 -16.98 -6.89
N TYR A 251 7.07 -15.73 -7.10
CA TYR A 251 7.86 -14.77 -7.85
C TYR A 251 8.96 -14.22 -6.93
N HIS A 252 10.19 -14.62 -7.19
CA HIS A 252 11.39 -13.95 -6.69
C HIS A 252 11.54 -12.59 -7.38
N ILE A 253 11.53 -11.50 -6.62
CA ILE A 253 12.06 -10.22 -7.07
C ILE A 253 13.27 -9.92 -6.21
N TYR A 254 14.46 -10.15 -6.76
CA TYR A 254 15.69 -9.54 -6.25
C TYR A 254 15.75 -8.09 -6.75
N PRO A 255 16.18 -7.13 -5.91
CA PRO A 255 16.38 -5.75 -6.36
C PRO A 255 17.69 -5.64 -7.14
N LEU A 256 17.61 -5.03 -8.33
CA LEU A 256 18.71 -4.30 -8.97
C LEU A 256 18.52 -2.82 -8.68
#